data_AF-X1FKJ7-F1
#
_entry.id   AF-X1FKJ7-F1
#
_cell.length_a   1.000
_cell.length_b   1.000
_cell.length_c   1.000
_cell.angle_alpha   90.00
_cell.angle_beta   90.00
_cell.angle_gamma   90.00
#
_symmetry.space_group_name_H-M   'P 1'
#
loop_
_entity.id
_entity.type
_entity.pdbx_description
1 polymer ?
#
loop_
_entity_poly.entity_id
_entity_poly.type
_entity_poly.pdbx_seq_one_letter_code
_entity_poly.pdbx_strand_id
1 'polypeptide(L)'
;MGEIMPVVREIEEKLRKLKEVKEISVAGSVRRRKETIGDVDFLVVTKNPKKVMEYFVSLPGIVKIWGKGSTKSSIKLRQGFDVDLRVVPAESFGSALQYFTGSKEHNIETRKIAMDLGLKLNEYGVFKGKKPIAGKTEREVYKVLGMEWMAPELRENRGEIEAALEKKLPKLIGYNDIKGDLHCHSEWDGGVNSILEMAEESQKMGYEYLGISDHTKFLRIEHGLNEKQLAEQRKEIDKLNDKFQAARVKFKILQGAETNILSDGSIDIKDEALKKLDYALAGIHSN
;
A
#
# COMPACT_ATOMS: atom_id res chain seq x y z
N MET A 1 -5.66 0.58 -6.46
CA MET A 1 -4.42 -0.11 -6.01
C MET A 1 -4.51 -1.64 -5.92
N GLY A 2 -5.64 -2.24 -5.50
CA GLY A 2 -5.77 -3.68 -5.29
C GLY A 2 -5.44 -4.57 -6.49
N GLU A 3 -5.86 -4.18 -7.70
CA GLU A 3 -5.64 -4.98 -8.92
C GLU A 3 -4.21 -4.83 -9.50
N ILE A 4 -3.68 -3.61 -9.43
CA ILE A 4 -2.44 -3.25 -10.13
C ILE A 4 -1.19 -3.50 -9.30
N MET A 5 -1.26 -3.40 -7.97
CA MET A 5 -0.09 -3.61 -7.11
C MET A 5 0.54 -5.01 -7.27
N PRO A 6 -0.22 -6.12 -7.38
CA PRO A 6 0.34 -7.44 -7.66
C PRO A 6 1.11 -7.47 -8.99
N VAL A 7 0.55 -6.89 -10.05
CA VAL A 7 1.18 -6.81 -11.38
C VAL A 7 2.46 -5.97 -11.33
N VAL A 8 2.44 -4.83 -10.65
CA VAL A 8 3.62 -3.98 -10.44
C VAL A 8 4.72 -4.75 -9.71
N ARG A 9 4.39 -5.45 -8.62
CA ARG A 9 5.35 -6.25 -7.84
C ARG A 9 5.95 -7.36 -8.71
N GLU A 10 5.13 -8.04 -9.50
CA GLU A 10 5.58 -9.10 -10.41
C GLU A 10 6.57 -8.56 -11.46
N ILE A 11 6.25 -7.42 -12.10
CA ILE A 11 7.12 -6.78 -13.09
C ILE A 11 8.43 -6.32 -12.43
N GLU A 12 8.34 -5.68 -11.26
CA GLU A 12 9.52 -5.23 -10.50
C GLU A 12 10.43 -6.41 -10.16
N GLU A 13 9.87 -7.52 -9.67
CA GLU A 13 10.62 -8.72 -9.30
C GLU A 13 11.28 -9.38 -10.53
N LYS A 14 10.56 -9.50 -11.65
CA LYS A 14 11.10 -10.02 -12.92
C LYS A 14 12.28 -9.19 -13.41
N LEU A 15 12.15 -7.86 -13.40
CA LEU A 15 13.23 -6.95 -13.79
C LEU A 15 14.40 -7.01 -12.82
N ARG A 16 14.13 -7.05 -11.50
CA ARG A 16 15.14 -7.16 -10.44
C ARG A 16 15.99 -8.42 -10.55
N LYS A 17 15.42 -9.52 -11.07
CA LYS A 17 16.13 -10.80 -11.30
C LYS A 17 17.08 -10.77 -12.50
N LEU A 18 17.02 -9.76 -13.36
CA LEU A 18 17.98 -9.63 -14.46
C LEU A 18 19.36 -9.25 -13.91
N LYS A 19 20.40 -10.01 -14.28
CA LYS A 19 21.79 -9.71 -13.88
C LYS A 19 22.30 -8.34 -14.35
N GLU A 20 21.69 -7.79 -15.40
CA GLU A 20 21.99 -6.46 -15.93
C GLU A 20 21.43 -5.32 -15.06
N VAL A 21 20.40 -5.58 -14.24
CA VAL A 21 19.78 -4.59 -13.37
C VAL A 21 20.56 -4.52 -12.05
N LYS A 22 21.12 -3.35 -11.77
CA LYS A 22 21.82 -3.09 -10.51
C LYS A 22 20.85 -2.63 -9.42
N GLU A 23 19.90 -1.79 -9.81
CA GLU A 23 18.92 -1.21 -8.89
C GLU A 23 17.62 -0.95 -9.66
N ILE A 24 16.49 -1.17 -9.00
CA ILE A 24 15.17 -0.89 -9.53
C ILE A 24 14.25 -0.48 -8.39
N SER A 25 13.36 0.48 -8.68
CA SER A 25 12.29 0.86 -7.79
C SER A 25 11.11 1.38 -8.60
N VAL A 26 9.90 1.07 -8.13
CA VAL A 26 8.67 1.75 -8.56
C VAL A 26 8.68 3.19 -8.03
N ALA A 27 8.21 4.13 -8.86
CA ALA A 27 8.04 5.54 -8.54
C ALA A 27 6.57 5.94 -8.74
N GLY A 28 6.32 7.23 -9.00
CA GLY A 28 4.99 7.76 -9.26
C GLY A 28 4.01 7.60 -8.10
N SER A 29 2.72 7.68 -8.44
CA SER A 29 1.60 7.56 -7.50
C SER A 29 1.53 6.18 -6.82
N VAL A 30 2.01 5.14 -7.49
CA VAL A 30 2.10 3.78 -6.93
C VAL A 30 2.98 3.75 -5.69
N ARG A 31 4.16 4.40 -5.76
CA ARG A 31 5.08 4.46 -4.63
C ARG A 31 4.51 5.29 -3.47
N ARG A 32 3.67 6.29 -3.74
CA ARG A 32 2.98 7.10 -2.73
C ARG A 32 1.70 6.48 -2.18
N ARG A 33 1.33 5.27 -2.64
CA ARG A 33 0.13 4.53 -2.21
C ARG A 33 -1.19 5.26 -2.46
N LYS A 34 -1.26 6.10 -3.50
CA LYS A 34 -2.50 6.80 -3.87
C LYS A 34 -3.61 5.80 -4.21
N GLU A 35 -4.86 6.07 -3.80
CA GLU A 35 -5.99 5.16 -3.99
C GLU A 35 -6.22 4.82 -5.48
N THR A 36 -6.12 5.85 -6.33
CA THR A 36 -6.19 5.79 -7.78
C THR A 36 -4.85 6.16 -8.41
N ILE A 37 -4.45 5.40 -9.43
CA ILE A 37 -3.21 5.61 -10.17
C ILE A 37 -3.51 5.73 -11.66
N GLY A 38 -2.72 6.52 -12.38
CA GLY A 38 -2.81 6.62 -13.84
C GLY A 38 -1.89 5.60 -14.50
N ASP A 39 -0.59 5.88 -14.42
CA ASP A 39 0.51 5.06 -14.95
C ASP A 39 1.39 4.51 -13.83
N VAL A 40 2.25 3.56 -14.21
CA VAL A 40 3.27 2.96 -13.36
C VAL A 40 4.63 3.39 -13.87
N ASP A 41 5.43 4.03 -13.01
CA ASP A 41 6.81 4.40 -13.32
C ASP A 41 7.80 3.44 -12.66
N PHE A 42 8.73 2.90 -13.44
CA PHE A 42 9.92 2.21 -12.94
C PHE A 42 11.18 3.00 -13.23
N LEU A 43 12.04 3.11 -12.23
CA LEU A 43 13.41 3.62 -12.38
C LEU A 43 14.39 2.48 -12.26
N VAL A 44 15.33 2.39 -13.19
CA VAL A 44 16.33 1.32 -13.26
C VAL A 44 17.73 1.90 -13.40
N VAL A 45 18.68 1.33 -12.65
CA VAL A 45 20.11 1.52 -12.86
C VAL A 45 20.66 0.28 -13.55
N THR A 46 21.23 0.44 -14.74
CA THR A 46 21.85 -0.66 -15.50
C THR A 46 23.01 -0.16 -16.35
N LYS A 47 24.01 -1.03 -16.58
CA LYS A 47 25.07 -0.81 -17.58
C LYS A 47 24.69 -1.33 -18.97
N ASN A 48 23.58 -2.06 -19.10
CA ASN A 48 23.13 -2.63 -20.37
C ASN A 48 21.64 -2.30 -20.63
N PRO A 49 21.33 -1.02 -20.92
CA PRO A 49 19.95 -0.57 -21.11
C PRO A 49 19.24 -1.34 -22.23
N LYS A 50 19.94 -1.66 -23.32
CA LYS A 50 19.35 -2.38 -24.46
C LYS A 50 18.69 -3.69 -24.04
N LYS A 51 19.40 -4.53 -23.28
CA LYS A 51 18.87 -5.82 -22.80
C LYS A 51 17.69 -5.64 -21.86
N VAL A 52 17.76 -4.69 -20.93
CA VAL A 52 16.68 -4.42 -19.98
C VAL A 52 15.43 -3.95 -20.72
N MET A 53 15.58 -3.01 -21.67
CA MET A 53 14.48 -2.50 -22.48
C MET A 53 13.87 -3.58 -23.37
N GLU A 54 14.70 -4.44 -23.98
CA GLU A 54 14.24 -5.60 -24.76
C GLU A 54 13.43 -6.58 -23.92
N TYR A 55 13.91 -6.92 -22.72
CA TYR A 55 13.17 -7.78 -21.80
C TYR A 55 11.85 -7.13 -21.36
N PHE A 56 11.88 -5.85 -20.98
CA PHE A 56 10.70 -5.10 -20.53
C PHE A 56 9.59 -5.09 -21.58
N VAL A 57 9.91 -4.82 -22.86
CA VAL A 57 8.91 -4.82 -23.94
C VAL A 57 8.50 -6.22 -24.42
N SER A 58 9.15 -7.27 -23.91
CA SER A 58 8.79 -8.68 -24.17
C SER A 58 7.96 -9.32 -23.05
N LEU A 59 7.62 -8.56 -22.00
CA LEU A 59 6.82 -9.09 -20.89
C LEU A 59 5.46 -9.59 -21.38
N PRO A 60 4.93 -10.68 -20.78
CA PRO A 60 3.62 -11.19 -21.13
C PRO A 60 2.54 -10.17 -20.77
N GLY A 61 1.42 -10.19 -21.53
CA GLY A 61 0.28 -9.32 -21.28
C GLY A 61 0.40 -7.91 -21.87
N ILE A 62 1.49 -7.58 -22.58
CA ILE A 62 1.60 -6.34 -23.36
C ILE A 62 0.63 -6.38 -24.54
N VAL A 63 -0.19 -5.33 -24.67
CA VAL A 63 -1.11 -5.14 -25.81
C VAL A 63 -0.63 -4.05 -26.76
N LYS A 64 0.24 -3.14 -26.30
CA LYS A 64 0.83 -2.08 -27.12
C LYS A 64 2.19 -1.65 -26.59
N ILE A 65 3.12 -1.34 -27.48
CA ILE A 65 4.37 -0.65 -27.15
C ILE A 65 4.21 0.78 -27.66
N TRP A 66 4.15 1.76 -26.76
CA TRP A 66 4.04 3.18 -27.13
C TRP A 66 5.37 3.73 -27.64
N GLY A 67 6.47 3.27 -27.06
CA GLY A 67 7.81 3.66 -27.44
C GLY A 67 8.86 2.76 -26.84
N LYS A 68 9.95 2.57 -27.57
CA LYS A 68 11.13 1.82 -27.14
C LYS A 68 12.37 2.65 -27.41
N GLY A 69 13.02 3.10 -26.35
CA GLY A 69 14.24 3.88 -26.39
C GLY A 69 15.32 3.28 -25.51
N SER A 70 16.54 3.83 -25.59
CA SER A 70 17.66 3.41 -24.75
C SER A 70 17.53 3.88 -23.30
N THR A 71 16.83 4.99 -23.05
CA THR A 71 16.67 5.57 -21.71
C THR A 71 15.23 5.55 -21.21
N LYS A 72 14.25 5.37 -22.09
CA LYS A 72 12.83 5.24 -21.75
C LYS A 72 12.16 4.24 -22.68
N SER A 73 11.33 3.36 -22.11
CA SER A 73 10.34 2.57 -22.86
C SER A 73 8.98 2.62 -22.18
N SER A 74 7.91 2.52 -22.95
CA SER A 74 6.52 2.66 -22.49
C SER A 74 5.65 1.58 -23.11
N ILE A 75 4.89 0.86 -22.29
CA ILE A 75 4.04 -0.26 -22.70
C ILE A 75 2.61 -0.10 -22.14
N LYS A 76 1.63 -0.66 -22.83
CA LYS A 76 0.26 -0.85 -22.35
C LYS A 76 0.06 -2.32 -22.01
N LEU A 77 -0.40 -2.60 -20.80
CA LEU A 77 -0.80 -3.94 -20.38
C LEU A 77 -2.28 -4.21 -20.70
N ARG A 78 -2.64 -5.48 -20.88
CA ARG A 78 -4.02 -5.92 -21.16
C ARG A 78 -5.01 -5.49 -20.07
N GLN A 79 -4.53 -5.38 -18.83
CA GLN A 79 -5.28 -4.91 -17.67
C GLN A 79 -5.61 -3.40 -17.71
N GLY A 80 -5.21 -2.67 -18.76
CA GLY A 80 -5.59 -1.28 -18.97
C GLY A 80 -4.59 -0.25 -18.42
N PHE A 81 -3.45 -0.67 -17.90
CA PHE A 81 -2.45 0.22 -17.31
C PHE A 81 -1.29 0.53 -18.27
N ASP A 82 -0.82 1.77 -18.22
CA ASP A 82 0.42 2.20 -18.87
C ASP A 82 1.58 2.02 -17.90
N VAL A 83 2.69 1.47 -18.40
CA VAL A 83 3.91 1.24 -17.61
C VAL A 83 5.08 1.86 -18.34
N ASP A 84 5.76 2.77 -17.65
CA ASP A 84 6.96 3.46 -18.09
C ASP A 84 8.17 2.87 -17.37
N LEU A 85 9.22 2.55 -18.12
CA LEU A 85 10.52 2.17 -17.57
C LEU A 85 11.59 3.16 -18.01
N ARG A 86 12.31 3.73 -17.05
CA ARG A 86 13.36 4.73 -17.26
C ARG A 86 14.68 4.23 -16.72
N VAL A 87 15.72 4.34 -17.55
CA VAL A 87 17.09 4.08 -17.12
C VAL A 87 17.73 5.38 -16.67
N VAL A 88 18.29 5.37 -15.47
CA VAL A 88 18.93 6.53 -14.85
C VAL A 88 20.37 6.20 -14.41
N PRO A 89 21.28 7.19 -14.40
CA PRO A 89 22.62 7.01 -13.84
C PRO A 89 22.56 6.63 -12.35
N ALA A 90 23.53 5.84 -11.89
CA ALA A 90 23.56 5.37 -10.49
C ALA A 90 23.72 6.53 -9.50
N GLU A 91 24.50 7.54 -9.88
CA GLU A 91 24.76 8.77 -9.15
C GLU A 91 23.54 9.71 -9.08
N SER A 92 22.53 9.48 -9.92
CA SER A 92 21.30 10.26 -9.99
C SER A 92 20.09 9.51 -9.42
N PHE A 93 20.23 8.25 -9.02
CA PHE A 93 19.10 7.39 -8.68
C PHE A 93 18.21 7.96 -7.57
N GLY A 94 18.82 8.52 -6.52
CA GLY A 94 18.10 9.21 -5.45
C GLY A 94 17.35 10.47 -5.89
N SER A 95 17.96 11.28 -6.75
CA SER A 95 17.30 12.48 -7.30
C SER A 95 16.16 12.12 -8.26
N ALA A 96 16.38 11.09 -9.08
CA ALA A 96 15.35 10.55 -9.96
C ALA A 96 14.19 9.96 -9.14
N LEU A 97 14.47 9.24 -8.05
CA LEU A 97 13.44 8.76 -7.15
C LEU A 97 12.63 9.91 -6.56
N GLN A 98 13.27 10.95 -6.03
CA GLN A 98 12.58 12.13 -5.52
C GLN A 98 11.68 12.74 -6.60
N TYR A 99 12.24 12.96 -7.80
CA TYR A 99 11.57 13.59 -8.93
C TYR A 99 10.38 12.78 -9.45
N PHE A 100 10.57 11.51 -9.78
CA PHE A 100 9.53 10.67 -10.40
C PHE A 100 8.55 10.11 -9.36
N THR A 101 8.90 10.07 -8.07
CA THR A 101 7.92 9.77 -7.03
C THR A 101 6.94 10.92 -6.86
N GLY A 102 7.42 12.16 -6.93
CA GLY A 102 6.57 13.33 -6.72
C GLY A 102 5.99 13.40 -5.30
N SER A 103 4.79 13.98 -5.10
CA SER A 103 3.88 14.52 -6.11
C SER A 103 4.46 15.72 -6.90
N LYS A 104 3.71 16.22 -7.90
CA LYS A 104 4.11 17.41 -8.65
C LYS A 104 4.24 18.61 -7.71
N GLU A 105 3.30 18.74 -6.79
CA GLU A 105 3.21 19.82 -5.80
C GLU A 105 4.40 19.73 -4.84
N HIS A 106 4.69 18.53 -4.31
CA HIS A 106 5.87 18.28 -3.50
C HIS A 106 7.17 18.67 -4.23
N ASN A 107 7.28 18.29 -5.52
CA ASN A 107 8.45 18.64 -6.33
C ASN A 107 8.61 20.14 -6.59
N ILE A 108 7.51 20.88 -6.72
CA ILE A 108 7.55 22.33 -6.92
C ILE A 108 8.16 22.98 -5.68
N GLU A 109 7.68 22.60 -4.50
CA GLU A 109 8.14 23.18 -3.24
C GLU A 109 9.59 22.78 -2.91
N THR A 110 9.99 21.53 -3.10
CA THR A 110 11.41 21.13 -2.88
C THR A 110 12.37 21.85 -3.83
N ARG A 111 11.94 22.17 -5.06
CA ARG A 111 12.74 22.98 -5.99
C ARG A 111 12.80 24.44 -5.57
N LYS A 112 11.72 25.03 -5.06
CA LYS A 112 11.73 26.40 -4.51
C LYS A 112 12.72 26.50 -3.36
N ILE A 113 12.66 25.56 -2.40
CA ILE A 113 13.62 25.48 -1.29
C ILE A 113 15.06 25.36 -1.81
N ALA A 114 15.30 24.50 -2.81
CA ALA A 114 16.62 24.39 -3.42
C ALA A 114 17.09 25.74 -4.01
N MET A 115 16.21 26.44 -4.72
CA MET A 115 16.52 27.76 -5.31
C MET A 115 16.85 28.81 -4.24
N ASP A 116 16.10 28.85 -3.14
CA ASP A 116 16.34 29.76 -2.02
C ASP A 116 17.70 29.52 -1.34
N LEU A 117 18.18 28.27 -1.39
CA LEU A 117 19.53 27.88 -0.95
C LEU A 117 20.63 28.12 -2.00
N GLY A 118 20.30 28.71 -3.16
CA GLY A 118 21.23 28.91 -4.27
C GLY A 118 21.64 27.60 -4.97
N LEU A 119 20.77 26.59 -4.91
CA LEU A 119 20.97 25.26 -5.50
C LEU A 119 19.99 25.03 -6.65
N LYS A 120 20.31 24.04 -7.48
CA LYS A 120 19.41 23.53 -8.52
C LYS A 120 19.10 22.05 -8.23
N LEU A 121 17.82 21.73 -8.07
CA LEU A 121 17.31 20.35 -7.95
C LEU A 121 16.64 19.93 -9.26
N ASN A 122 17.02 18.77 -9.80
CA ASN A 122 16.35 18.12 -10.93
C ASN A 122 16.46 16.60 -10.85
N GLU A 123 16.00 15.87 -11.87
CA GLU A 123 16.01 14.41 -11.94
C GLU A 123 17.43 13.80 -11.91
N TYR A 124 18.47 14.58 -12.18
CA TYR A 124 19.86 14.13 -12.24
C TYR A 124 20.65 14.39 -10.96
N GLY A 125 20.18 15.27 -10.07
CA GLY A 125 20.86 15.59 -8.83
C GLY A 125 20.49 16.95 -8.23
N VAL A 126 21.19 17.27 -7.15
CA VAL A 126 21.27 18.61 -6.57
C VAL A 126 22.61 19.22 -6.96
N PHE A 127 22.60 20.45 -7.45
CA PHE A 127 23.78 21.13 -7.99
C PHE A 127 24.00 22.49 -7.34
N LYS A 128 25.27 22.84 -7.12
CA LYS A 128 25.71 24.21 -6.84
C LYS A 128 26.45 24.72 -8.07
N GLY A 129 25.81 25.60 -8.85
CA GLY A 129 26.27 25.92 -10.21
C GLY A 129 26.28 24.66 -11.09
N LYS A 130 27.43 24.29 -11.63
CA LYS A 130 27.62 23.05 -12.43
C LYS A 130 28.05 21.84 -11.61
N LYS A 131 28.40 22.01 -10.33
CA LYS A 131 28.96 20.94 -9.49
C LYS A 131 27.82 20.11 -8.87
N PRO A 132 27.75 18.79 -9.10
CA PRO A 132 26.81 17.93 -8.37
C PRO A 132 27.26 17.82 -6.90
N ILE A 133 26.30 17.93 -5.98
CA ILE A 133 26.54 17.86 -4.53
C ILE A 133 25.73 16.77 -3.83
N ALA A 134 24.63 16.31 -4.44
CA ALA A 134 23.85 15.14 -4.00
C ALA A 134 23.09 14.55 -5.19
N GLY A 135 22.62 13.32 -5.06
CA GLY A 135 21.78 12.69 -6.08
C GLY A 135 21.74 11.16 -6.03
N LYS A 136 22.71 10.53 -5.35
CA LYS A 136 22.82 9.08 -5.31
C LYS A 136 21.70 8.45 -4.48
N THR A 137 21.33 9.07 -3.36
CA THR A 137 20.23 8.61 -2.50
C THR A 137 19.23 9.73 -2.22
N GLU A 138 17.94 9.40 -2.04
CA GLU A 138 16.94 10.41 -1.68
C GLU A 138 17.28 11.10 -0.37
N ARG A 139 17.84 10.37 0.61
CA ARG A 139 18.26 10.93 1.90
C ARG A 139 19.32 12.02 1.73
N GLU A 140 20.28 11.84 0.83
CA GLU A 140 21.26 12.89 0.51
C GLU A 140 20.60 14.12 -0.10
N VAL A 141 19.65 13.91 -1.01
CA VAL A 141 18.90 15.01 -1.66
C VAL A 141 18.18 15.84 -0.59
N TYR A 142 17.35 15.23 0.24
CA TYR A 142 16.61 15.97 1.29
C TYR A 142 17.54 16.59 2.33
N LYS A 143 18.62 15.90 2.72
CA LYS A 143 19.61 16.43 3.67
C LYS A 143 20.24 17.73 3.17
N VAL A 144 20.57 17.83 1.89
CA VAL A 144 21.13 19.06 1.29
C VAL A 144 20.12 20.21 1.29
N LEU A 145 18.82 19.90 1.21
CA LEU A 145 17.74 20.88 1.33
C LEU A 145 17.42 21.27 2.79
N GLY A 146 18.16 20.73 3.76
CA GLY A 146 17.89 20.96 5.19
C GLY A 146 16.68 20.20 5.73
N MET A 147 16.18 19.21 4.99
CA MET A 147 14.96 18.47 5.30
C MET A 147 15.27 17.07 5.83
N GLU A 148 14.44 16.58 6.75
CA GLU A 148 14.35 15.16 7.05
C GLU A 148 13.79 14.39 5.83
N TRP A 149 14.25 13.15 5.62
CA TRP A 149 13.71 12.32 4.54
C TRP A 149 12.26 11.93 4.86
N MET A 150 11.35 12.22 3.93
CA MET A 150 9.93 11.90 4.06
C MET A 150 9.59 10.60 3.35
N ALA A 151 8.77 9.78 4.01
CA ALA A 151 8.14 8.63 3.40
C ALA A 151 7.36 9.06 2.14
N PRO A 152 7.41 8.30 1.03
CA PRO A 152 6.69 8.63 -0.21
C PRO A 152 5.21 8.94 -0.03
N GLU A 153 4.55 8.25 0.89
CA GLU A 153 3.11 8.38 1.22
C GLU A 153 2.74 9.77 1.72
N LEU A 154 3.69 10.53 2.27
CA LEU A 154 3.46 11.88 2.79
C LEU A 154 3.58 12.98 1.72
N ARG A 155 4.14 12.68 0.55
CA ARG A 155 4.59 13.67 -0.43
C ARG A 155 3.46 14.20 -1.30
N GLU A 156 2.52 14.89 -0.67
CA GLU A 156 1.33 15.45 -1.29
C GLU A 156 1.18 16.96 -1.05
N ASN A 157 2.19 17.62 -0.49
CA ASN A 157 2.18 19.05 -0.14
C ASN A 157 1.02 19.43 0.80
N ARG A 158 0.91 18.72 1.92
CA ARG A 158 -0.16 18.87 2.92
C ARG A 158 0.36 19.12 4.34
N GLY A 159 1.56 19.69 4.46
CA GLY A 159 2.25 19.96 5.72
C GLY A 159 3.49 19.11 5.96
N GLU A 160 3.82 18.17 5.06
CA GLU A 160 4.99 17.30 5.23
C GLU A 160 6.31 18.06 5.07
N ILE A 161 6.31 19.14 4.28
CA ILE A 161 7.50 19.93 3.97
C ILE A 161 7.94 20.74 5.18
N GLU A 162 7.00 21.45 5.80
CA GLU A 162 7.21 22.21 7.04
C GLU A 162 7.66 21.27 8.15
N ALA A 163 6.96 20.15 8.32
CA ALA A 163 7.32 19.14 9.30
C ALA A 163 8.73 18.56 9.07
N ALA A 164 9.14 18.33 7.81
CA ALA A 164 10.47 17.85 7.49
C ALA A 164 11.59 18.88 7.74
N LEU A 165 11.33 20.17 7.48
CA LEU A 165 12.25 21.27 7.79
C LEU A 165 12.42 21.45 9.30
N GLU A 166 11.33 21.33 10.06
CA GLU A 166 11.34 21.40 11.51
C GLU A 166 11.79 20.11 12.21
N LYS A 167 12.01 19.01 11.47
CA LYS A 167 12.33 17.67 11.98
C LYS A 167 11.27 17.14 12.95
N LYS A 168 10.02 17.34 12.59
CA LYS A 168 8.81 16.93 13.33
C LYS A 168 7.89 16.06 12.47
N LEU A 169 8.46 15.24 11.58
CA LEU A 169 7.66 14.32 10.79
C LEU A 169 6.89 13.35 11.70
N PRO A 170 5.64 13.01 11.35
CA PRO A 170 4.86 12.07 12.14
C PRO A 170 5.51 10.69 12.10
N LYS A 171 5.41 9.95 13.21
CA LYS A 171 5.70 8.52 13.21
C LYS A 171 4.59 7.80 12.45
N LEU A 172 4.92 7.14 11.35
CA LEU A 172 3.97 6.36 10.57
C LEU A 172 3.82 4.95 11.13
N ILE A 173 2.61 4.42 11.05
CA ILE A 173 2.34 2.99 11.26
C ILE A 173 2.95 2.20 10.10
N GLY A 174 3.71 1.15 10.42
CA GLY A 174 4.23 0.18 9.47
C GLY A 174 3.43 -1.11 9.46
N TYR A 175 3.69 -1.99 8.48
CA TYR A 175 3.04 -3.31 8.41
C TYR A 175 3.27 -4.16 9.66
N ASN A 176 4.43 -4.04 10.31
CA ASN A 176 4.74 -4.79 11.54
C ASN A 176 4.05 -4.22 12.79
N ASP A 177 3.43 -3.05 12.70
CA ASP A 177 2.61 -2.49 13.79
C ASP A 177 1.17 -3.05 13.76
N ILE A 178 0.78 -3.71 12.66
CA ILE A 178 -0.55 -4.32 12.51
C ILE A 178 -0.56 -5.69 13.20
N LYS A 179 -1.35 -5.79 14.26
CA LYS A 179 -1.45 -6.98 15.11
C LYS A 179 -2.60 -7.91 14.76
N GLY A 180 -3.49 -7.49 13.87
CA GLY A 180 -4.67 -8.25 13.49
C GLY A 180 -5.56 -7.46 12.56
N ASP A 181 -6.47 -8.18 11.93
CA ASP A 181 -7.57 -7.62 11.13
C ASP A 181 -8.87 -7.72 11.95
N LEU A 182 -9.71 -6.70 11.88
CA LEU A 182 -10.95 -6.58 12.66
C LEU A 182 -12.21 -6.56 11.76
N HIS A 183 -12.06 -6.61 10.44
CA HIS A 183 -13.21 -6.62 9.54
C HIS A 183 -13.07 -7.75 8.55
N CYS A 184 -13.38 -8.96 9.00
CA CYS A 184 -13.31 -10.16 8.18
C CYS A 184 -14.62 -10.95 8.23
N HIS A 185 -15.05 -11.43 7.07
CA HIS A 185 -16.28 -12.22 6.89
C HIS A 185 -15.93 -13.70 6.74
N SER A 186 -16.68 -14.54 7.43
CA SER A 186 -16.55 -15.99 7.44
C SER A 186 -17.68 -16.65 6.65
N GLU A 187 -17.66 -17.97 6.54
CA GLU A 187 -18.77 -18.72 5.93
C GLU A 187 -20.12 -18.54 6.63
N TRP A 188 -20.16 -17.97 7.85
CA TRP A 188 -21.39 -17.71 8.59
C TRP A 188 -22.35 -16.74 7.90
N ASP A 189 -21.84 -15.73 7.17
CA ASP A 189 -22.67 -14.78 6.41
C ASP A 189 -22.57 -14.90 4.88
N GLY A 190 -21.88 -15.93 4.40
CA GLY A 190 -21.68 -16.19 2.98
C GLY A 190 -20.26 -15.93 2.46
N GLY A 191 -19.29 -15.66 3.35
CA GLY A 191 -17.87 -15.71 3.04
C GLY A 191 -17.40 -17.11 2.58
N VAL A 192 -16.16 -17.18 2.07
CA VAL A 192 -15.61 -18.42 1.47
C VAL A 192 -14.93 -19.33 2.50
N ASN A 193 -14.35 -18.75 3.56
CA ASN A 193 -13.48 -19.47 4.48
C ASN A 193 -14.16 -19.67 5.84
N SER A 194 -13.87 -20.80 6.48
CA SER A 194 -14.21 -21.03 7.88
C SER A 194 -13.40 -20.13 8.82
N ILE A 195 -13.90 -19.90 10.03
CA ILE A 195 -13.20 -19.12 11.07
C ILE A 195 -11.83 -19.74 11.39
N LEU A 196 -11.73 -21.08 11.38
CA LEU A 196 -10.47 -21.79 11.63
C LEU A 196 -9.43 -21.50 10.55
N GLU A 197 -9.80 -21.61 9.27
CA GLU A 197 -8.87 -21.35 8.15
C GLU A 197 -8.35 -19.92 8.19
N MET A 198 -9.23 -18.95 8.46
CA MET A 198 -8.87 -17.54 8.60
C MET A 198 -7.93 -17.30 9.78
N ALA A 199 -8.19 -17.94 10.93
CA ALA A 199 -7.34 -17.84 12.11
C ALA A 199 -5.96 -18.47 11.89
N GLU A 200 -5.88 -19.60 11.18
CA GLU A 200 -4.61 -20.24 10.82
C GLU A 200 -3.79 -19.37 9.87
N GLU A 201 -4.42 -18.75 8.87
CA GLU A 201 -3.72 -17.85 7.95
C GLU A 201 -3.26 -16.56 8.66
N SER A 202 -4.10 -15.98 9.52
CA SER A 202 -3.76 -14.82 10.34
C SER A 202 -2.52 -15.08 11.21
N GLN A 203 -2.39 -16.29 11.77
CA GLN A 203 -1.20 -16.70 12.52
C GLN A 203 0.04 -16.79 11.63
N LYS A 204 -0.07 -17.30 10.39
CA LYS A 204 1.06 -17.32 9.43
C LYS A 204 1.49 -15.91 9.03
N MET A 205 0.56 -14.96 8.99
CA MET A 205 0.82 -13.55 8.77
C MET A 205 1.47 -12.85 9.98
N GLY A 206 1.55 -13.52 11.14
CA GLY A 206 2.15 -12.98 12.36
C GLY A 206 1.20 -12.13 13.19
N TYR A 207 -0.11 -12.20 12.95
CA TYR A 207 -1.11 -11.51 13.76
C TYR A 207 -1.23 -12.15 15.15
N GLU A 208 -1.57 -11.31 16.12
CA GLU A 208 -1.89 -11.67 17.51
C GLU A 208 -3.41 -11.93 17.68
N TYR A 209 -4.25 -11.39 16.80
CA TYR A 209 -5.69 -11.60 16.83
C TYR A 209 -6.35 -11.53 15.44
N LEU A 210 -7.56 -12.06 15.36
CA LEU A 210 -8.47 -11.93 14.21
C LEU A 210 -9.86 -11.56 14.72
N GLY A 211 -10.45 -10.52 14.17
CA GLY A 211 -11.84 -10.17 14.38
C GLY A 211 -12.72 -10.72 13.27
N ILE A 212 -13.72 -11.52 13.66
CA ILE A 212 -14.81 -11.94 12.77
C ILE A 212 -15.92 -10.91 12.88
N SER A 213 -16.35 -10.33 11.76
CA SER A 213 -17.33 -9.24 11.68
C SER A 213 -18.41 -9.55 10.64
N ASP A 214 -19.03 -10.72 10.76
CA ASP A 214 -20.10 -11.12 9.85
C ASP A 214 -21.31 -10.16 9.92
N HIS A 215 -22.02 -10.01 8.80
CA HIS A 215 -23.16 -9.11 8.67
C HIS A 215 -24.31 -9.47 9.60
N THR A 216 -25.06 -8.48 10.07
CA THR A 216 -26.34 -8.66 10.78
C THR A 216 -27.57 -8.30 9.92
N LYS A 217 -28.75 -8.47 10.52
CA LYS A 217 -30.05 -8.48 9.83
C LYS A 217 -30.53 -7.13 9.27
N PHE A 218 -30.20 -6.83 8.01
CA PHE A 218 -31.08 -6.05 7.11
C PHE A 218 -30.87 -6.41 5.64
N LEU A 219 -29.68 -6.85 5.27
CA LEU A 219 -29.37 -7.28 3.91
C LEU A 219 -30.03 -8.63 3.62
N ARG A 220 -31.25 -8.64 3.09
CA ARG A 220 -31.87 -9.86 2.50
C ARG A 220 -31.04 -10.46 1.33
N ILE A 221 -30.02 -9.74 0.88
CA ILE A 221 -29.12 -10.09 -0.23
C ILE A 221 -27.92 -10.91 0.26
N GLU A 222 -27.56 -10.82 1.54
CA GLU A 222 -26.43 -11.51 2.16
C GLU A 222 -26.93 -12.31 3.37
N HIS A 223 -26.29 -13.40 3.75
CA HIS A 223 -26.83 -14.35 4.74
C HIS A 223 -26.64 -13.85 6.18
N GLY A 224 -27.01 -12.59 6.46
CA GLY A 224 -26.76 -11.92 7.73
C GLY A 224 -27.31 -12.65 8.95
N LEU A 225 -26.53 -12.65 10.02
CA LEU A 225 -26.79 -13.40 11.24
C LEU A 225 -27.83 -12.71 12.11
N ASN A 226 -28.73 -13.53 12.66
CA ASN A 226 -29.58 -13.12 13.77
C ASN A 226 -28.92 -13.35 15.13
N GLU A 227 -29.59 -12.89 16.20
CA GLU A 227 -29.09 -12.96 17.57
C GLU A 227 -28.81 -14.41 18.03
N LYS A 228 -29.59 -15.38 17.55
CA LYS A 228 -29.37 -16.80 17.85
C LYS A 228 -28.14 -17.31 17.10
N GLN A 229 -27.97 -16.96 15.83
CA GLN A 229 -26.81 -17.36 15.03
C GLN A 229 -25.52 -16.76 15.59
N LEU A 230 -25.51 -15.49 15.99
CA LEU A 230 -24.36 -14.89 16.68
C LEU A 230 -24.02 -15.64 17.98
N ALA A 231 -25.03 -16.05 18.74
CA ALA A 231 -24.80 -16.85 19.94
C ALA A 231 -24.24 -18.26 19.64
N GLU A 232 -24.54 -18.82 18.47
CA GLU A 232 -23.99 -20.11 18.01
C GLU A 232 -22.55 -19.94 17.51
N GLN A 233 -22.28 -18.92 16.70
CA GLN A 233 -20.93 -18.54 16.26
C GLN A 233 -20.01 -18.28 17.46
N ARG A 234 -20.51 -17.61 18.51
CA ARG A 234 -19.75 -17.38 19.74
C ARG A 234 -19.23 -18.68 20.33
N LYS A 235 -20.07 -19.72 20.37
CA LYS A 235 -19.67 -21.04 20.90
C LYS A 235 -18.59 -21.69 20.04
N GLU A 236 -18.59 -21.46 18.73
CA GLU A 236 -17.52 -21.92 17.85
C GLU A 236 -16.21 -21.18 18.13
N ILE A 237 -16.25 -19.85 18.17
CA ILE A 237 -15.11 -18.99 18.47
C ILE A 237 -14.50 -19.33 19.84
N ASP A 238 -15.34 -19.52 20.87
CA ASP A 238 -14.88 -19.90 22.21
C ASP A 238 -14.18 -21.27 22.19
N LYS A 239 -14.73 -22.28 21.50
CA LYS A 239 -14.08 -23.59 21.35
C LYS A 239 -12.74 -23.50 20.63
N LEU A 240 -12.61 -22.64 19.62
CA LEU A 240 -11.35 -22.44 18.90
C LEU A 240 -10.31 -21.74 19.79
N ASN A 241 -10.72 -20.70 20.50
CA ASN A 241 -9.88 -20.01 21.46
C ASN A 241 -9.39 -20.95 22.58
N ASP A 242 -10.26 -21.82 23.11
CA ASP A 242 -9.89 -22.84 24.11
C ASP A 242 -8.83 -23.81 23.57
N LYS A 243 -8.98 -24.24 22.31
CA LYS A 243 -7.98 -25.10 21.63
C LYS A 243 -6.65 -24.38 21.48
N PHE A 244 -6.64 -23.13 21.05
CA PHE A 244 -5.41 -22.34 20.92
C PHE A 244 -4.73 -22.13 22.27
N GLN A 245 -5.51 -21.85 23.33
CA GLN A 245 -4.99 -21.74 24.68
C GLN A 245 -4.38 -23.05 25.18
N ALA A 246 -5.06 -24.18 24.98
CA ALA A 246 -4.55 -25.51 25.35
C ALA A 246 -3.25 -25.86 24.60
N ALA A 247 -3.14 -25.44 23.33
CA ALA A 247 -1.94 -25.57 22.52
C ALA A 247 -0.85 -24.51 22.82
N ARG A 248 -1.08 -23.60 23.76
CA ARG A 248 -0.19 -22.46 24.12
C ARG A 248 0.13 -21.52 22.96
N VAL A 249 -0.79 -21.42 22.01
CA VAL A 249 -0.75 -20.46 20.92
C VAL A 249 -1.18 -19.09 21.44
N LYS A 250 -0.34 -18.06 21.22
CA LYS A 250 -0.65 -16.68 21.61
C LYS A 250 -1.46 -15.98 20.51
N PHE A 251 -2.70 -16.43 20.32
CA PHE A 251 -3.61 -15.90 19.31
C PHE A 251 -5.04 -15.84 19.86
N LYS A 252 -5.81 -14.81 19.48
CA LYS A 252 -7.19 -14.63 19.93
C LYS A 252 -8.11 -14.36 18.74
N ILE A 253 -9.19 -15.13 18.63
CA ILE A 253 -10.32 -14.77 17.77
C ILE A 253 -11.29 -13.91 18.59
N LEU A 254 -11.66 -12.74 18.05
CA LEU A 254 -12.63 -11.82 18.61
C LEU A 254 -13.94 -11.94 17.83
N GLN A 255 -15.05 -12.01 18.56
CA GLN A 255 -16.37 -11.95 17.94
C GLN A 255 -16.83 -10.49 17.83
N GLY A 256 -16.92 -10.00 16.60
CA GLY A 256 -17.61 -8.76 16.26
C GLY A 256 -18.84 -9.02 15.41
N ALA A 257 -19.38 -7.95 14.83
CA ALA A 257 -20.43 -7.98 13.84
C ALA A 257 -20.38 -6.70 13.00
N GLU A 258 -20.62 -6.80 11.70
CA GLU A 258 -20.91 -5.64 10.85
C GLU A 258 -22.41 -5.34 10.89
N THR A 259 -22.77 -4.38 11.74
CA THR A 259 -24.16 -3.98 11.94
C THR A 259 -24.61 -2.93 10.95
N ASN A 260 -25.87 -3.01 10.52
CA ASN A 260 -26.46 -2.02 9.63
C ASN A 260 -27.02 -0.85 10.45
N ILE A 261 -26.70 0.36 10.02
CA ILE A 261 -27.38 1.59 10.44
C ILE A 261 -28.65 1.73 9.59
N LEU A 262 -29.81 1.62 10.23
CA LEU A 262 -31.11 1.77 9.59
C LEU A 262 -31.41 3.23 9.24
N SER A 263 -32.43 3.47 8.42
CA SER A 263 -32.79 4.81 7.94
C SER A 263 -33.21 5.79 9.04
N ASP A 264 -33.62 5.28 10.20
CA ASP A 264 -33.93 6.06 11.40
C ASP A 264 -32.72 6.25 12.34
N GLY A 265 -31.53 5.75 11.94
CA GLY A 265 -30.30 5.78 12.72
C GLY A 265 -30.18 4.68 13.78
N SER A 266 -31.18 3.81 13.91
CA SER A 266 -31.10 2.64 14.80
C SER A 266 -30.21 1.53 14.21
N ILE A 267 -29.81 0.57 15.04
CA ILE A 267 -28.99 -0.57 14.64
C ILE A 267 -29.89 -1.78 14.39
N ASP A 268 -29.56 -2.57 13.38
CA ASP A 268 -30.34 -3.72 12.91
C ASP A 268 -30.26 -4.98 13.79
N ILE A 269 -29.75 -4.84 15.02
CA ILE A 269 -29.71 -5.89 16.03
C ILE A 269 -30.04 -5.36 17.42
N LYS A 270 -30.62 -6.22 18.26
CA LYS A 270 -30.98 -5.88 19.65
C LYS A 270 -29.75 -5.61 20.53
N ASP A 271 -29.89 -4.63 21.41
CA ASP A 271 -28.89 -4.25 22.42
C ASP A 271 -28.39 -5.43 23.26
N GLU A 272 -29.25 -6.39 23.61
CA GLU A 272 -28.84 -7.55 24.42
C GLU A 272 -27.88 -8.49 23.69
N ALA A 273 -27.96 -8.56 22.35
CA ALA A 273 -27.02 -9.30 21.53
C ALA A 273 -25.75 -8.49 21.30
N LEU A 274 -25.88 -7.19 21.00
CA LEU A 274 -24.76 -6.28 20.80
C LEU A 274 -23.81 -6.24 22.01
N LYS A 275 -24.36 -6.22 23.24
CA LYS A 275 -23.59 -6.23 24.50
C LYS A 275 -22.73 -7.49 24.71
N LYS A 276 -22.94 -8.56 23.96
CA LYS A 276 -22.19 -9.82 24.09
C LYS A 276 -21.01 -9.91 23.12
N LEU A 277 -20.96 -9.05 22.10
CA LEU A 277 -19.85 -9.00 21.17
C LEU A 277 -18.62 -8.39 21.84
N ASP A 278 -17.43 -8.77 21.37
CA ASP A 278 -16.17 -8.18 21.81
C ASP A 278 -16.00 -6.76 21.22
N TYR A 279 -16.56 -6.51 20.04
CA TYR A 279 -16.64 -5.21 19.37
C TYR A 279 -17.80 -5.20 18.37
N ALA A 280 -18.16 -4.02 17.86
CA ALA A 280 -19.16 -3.89 16.80
C ALA A 280 -18.70 -2.87 15.78
N LEU A 281 -18.94 -3.17 14.50
CA LEU A 281 -18.81 -2.25 13.39
C LEU A 281 -20.22 -1.80 12.99
N ALA A 282 -20.34 -0.56 12.52
CA ALA A 282 -21.62 -0.02 12.06
C ALA A 282 -21.41 0.64 10.69
N GLY A 283 -22.18 0.21 9.68
CA GLY A 283 -22.09 0.66 8.31
C GLY A 283 -23.46 1.04 7.73
N ILE A 284 -23.47 1.86 6.69
CA ILE A 284 -24.67 2.19 5.91
C ILE A 284 -24.63 1.37 4.62
N HIS A 285 -25.64 0.52 4.42
CA HIS A 285 -25.74 -0.38 3.26
C HIS A 285 -27.01 -0.15 2.44
N SER A 286 -27.74 0.93 2.74
CA SER A 286 -28.89 1.41 1.97
C SER A 286 -28.59 2.78 1.38
N ASN A 287 -29.09 3.03 0.17
CA ASN A 287 -28.99 4.32 -0.52
C ASN A 287 -30.21 5.19 -0.22
#